data_AF-T0PH08-F1
#
_entry.id   AF-T0PH08-F1
#
_cell.length_a   1.000
_cell.length_b   1.000
_cell.length_c   1.000
_cell.angle_alpha   90.00
_cell.angle_beta   90.00
_cell.angle_gamma   90.00
#
_symmetry.space_group_name_H-M   'P 1'
#
loop_
_entity.id
_entity.type
_entity.pdbx_description
1 polymer ?
#
loop_
_entity_poly.entity_id
_entity_poly.type
_entity_poly.pdbx_seq_one_letter_code
_entity_poly.pdbx_strand_id
1 'polypeptide(L)'
;MLYIGQDEFGIKVYTLSRQYKPQLVIPAITDLYNIMNGNMEGFFLADTSPTVNNLMKIGGFTSRRLHWVGFGRPIVTIGTLKTYENIVALVRGVKEDIRRCLRTD
;
A
#
# COMPACT_ATOMS: atom_id res chain seq x y z
N MET A 1 -1.14 -12.32 2.43
CA MET A 1 -1.61 -10.98 2.83
C MET A 1 -1.69 -10.91 4.34
N LEU A 2 -1.43 -9.76 4.94
CA LEU A 2 -1.60 -9.54 6.38
C LEU A 2 -2.85 -8.69 6.61
N TYR A 3 -3.79 -9.16 7.43
CA TYR A 3 -4.97 -8.38 7.80
C TYR A 3 -4.58 -7.22 8.73
N ILE A 4 -5.10 -6.03 8.43
CA ILE A 4 -4.83 -4.81 9.20
C ILE A 4 -6.04 -4.39 10.02
N GLY A 5 -7.24 -4.51 9.44
CA GLY A 5 -8.46 -4.05 10.08
C GLY A 5 -9.57 -3.83 9.07
N GLN A 6 -10.60 -3.11 9.51
CA GLN A 6 -11.73 -2.71 8.69
C GLN A 6 -11.77 -1.18 8.64
N ASP A 7 -12.08 -0.62 7.47
CA ASP A 7 -12.27 0.82 7.33
C ASP A 7 -13.68 1.26 7.74
N GLU A 8 -13.96 2.57 7.65
CA GLU A 8 -15.26 3.14 7.99
C GLU A 8 -16.43 2.69 7.08
N PHE A 9 -16.15 2.07 5.93
CA PHE A 9 -17.14 1.55 5.00
C PHE A 9 -17.41 0.05 5.19
N GLY A 10 -16.74 -0.58 6.15
CA GLY A 10 -16.84 -2.01 6.37
C GLY A 10 -15.93 -2.85 5.46
N ILE A 11 -15.01 -2.24 4.72
CA ILE A 11 -14.09 -2.96 3.83
C ILE A 11 -12.88 -3.47 4.61
N LYS A 12 -12.55 -4.75 4.41
CA LYS A 12 -11.39 -5.38 5.04
C LYS A 12 -10.09 -4.93 4.37
N VAL A 13 -9.19 -4.34 5.15
CA VAL A 13 -7.91 -3.81 4.68
C VAL A 13 -6.80 -4.82 4.94
N TYR A 14 -6.02 -5.09 3.90
CA TYR A 14 -4.90 -6.01 3.94
C TYR A 14 -3.62 -5.36 3.42
N THR A 15 -2.49 -5.72 4.02
CA THR A 15 -1.17 -5.39 3.49
C THR A 15 -0.61 -6.56 2.67
N LEU A 16 -0.06 -6.22 1.51
CA LEU A 16 0.58 -7.16 0.60
C LEU A 16 1.97 -6.64 0.24
N SER A 17 3.00 -7.41 0.59
CA SER A 17 4.35 -7.15 0.12
C SER A 17 4.58 -7.87 -1.22
N ARG A 18 4.87 -7.09 -2.27
CA ARG A 18 5.14 -7.61 -3.63
C ARG A 18 6.60 -7.46 -4.09
N GLN A 19 7.48 -7.02 -3.17
CA GLN A 19 8.89 -6.68 -3.43
C GLN A 19 9.05 -5.94 -4.79
N TYR A 20 9.89 -6.46 -5.68
CA TYR A 20 10.14 -5.92 -7.02
C TYR A 20 9.42 -6.70 -8.14
N LYS A 21 8.33 -7.42 -7.82
CA LYS A 21 7.59 -8.26 -8.78
C LYS A 21 6.11 -7.86 -8.91
N PRO A 22 5.78 -6.58 -9.11
CA PRO A 22 4.39 -6.15 -9.27
C PRO A 22 3.66 -6.82 -10.43
N GLN A 23 4.37 -7.08 -11.53
CA GLN A 23 3.86 -7.71 -12.75
C GLN A 23 3.49 -9.19 -12.58
N LEU A 24 3.91 -9.82 -11.49
CA LEU A 24 3.55 -11.19 -11.17
C LEU A 24 2.47 -11.22 -10.08
N VAL A 25 2.69 -10.45 -9.02
CA VAL A 25 1.85 -10.52 -7.81
C VAL A 25 0.49 -9.87 -8.02
N ILE A 26 0.39 -8.75 -8.76
CA ILE A 26 -0.91 -8.11 -9.01
C ILE A 26 -1.80 -9.03 -9.85
N PRO A 27 -1.38 -9.51 -11.05
CA PRO A 27 -2.25 -10.37 -11.86
C PRO A 27 -2.67 -11.63 -11.10
N ALA A 28 -1.75 -12.30 -10.41
CA ALA A 28 -2.07 -13.52 -9.67
C ALA A 28 -3.18 -13.31 -8.61
N ILE A 29 -3.21 -12.16 -7.93
CA ILE A 29 -4.22 -11.89 -6.91
C ILE A 29 -5.53 -11.42 -7.54
N THR A 30 -5.45 -10.59 -8.59
CA THR A 30 -6.64 -10.18 -9.35
C THR A 30 -7.34 -11.40 -9.94
N ASP A 31 -6.59 -12.29 -10.59
CA ASP A 31 -7.12 -13.52 -11.18
C ASP A 31 -7.72 -14.43 -10.10
N LEU A 32 -7.03 -14.60 -8.97
CA LEU A 32 -7.55 -15.39 -7.84
C LEU A 32 -8.88 -14.82 -7.31
N TYR A 33 -8.97 -13.50 -7.11
CA TYR A 33 -10.20 -12.87 -6.63
C TYR A 33 -11.34 -13.05 -7.65
N ASN A 34 -11.06 -12.82 -8.93
CA ASN A 34 -12.03 -12.98 -10.00
C ASN A 34 -12.52 -14.43 -10.14
N ILE A 35 -11.64 -15.42 -9.99
CA ILE A 35 -12.00 -16.84 -10.00
C ILE A 35 -12.92 -17.19 -8.81
N MET A 36 -12.66 -16.61 -7.64
CA MET A 36 -13.44 -16.90 -6.43
C MET A 36 -14.81 -16.23 -6.41
N ASN A 37 -14.91 -15.01 -6.95
CA ASN A 37 -16.11 -14.18 -6.81
C ASN A 37 -16.87 -13.93 -8.13
N GLY A 38 -16.29 -14.33 -9.27
CA GLY A 38 -16.89 -14.15 -10.61
C GLY A 38 -16.81 -12.73 -11.17
N ASN A 39 -16.46 -11.73 -10.34
CA ASN A 39 -16.22 -10.36 -10.74
C ASN A 39 -15.15 -9.70 -9.84
N MET A 40 -14.85 -8.43 -10.12
CA MET A 40 -13.88 -7.62 -9.37
C MET A 40 -14.55 -6.60 -8.44
N GLU A 41 -15.86 -6.70 -8.23
CA GLU A 41 -16.59 -5.75 -7.37
C GLU A 41 -16.11 -5.88 -5.92
N GLY A 42 -15.96 -4.73 -5.26
CA GLY A 42 -15.45 -4.65 -3.89
C GLY A 42 -13.94 -4.93 -3.74
N PHE A 43 -13.21 -5.19 -4.84
CA PHE A 43 -11.76 -5.39 -4.79
C PHE A 43 -10.98 -4.15 -5.19
N PHE A 44 -10.21 -3.61 -4.25
CA PHE A 44 -9.43 -2.39 -4.44
C PHE A 44 -7.94 -2.66 -4.21
N LEU A 45 -7.11 -2.21 -5.16
CA LEU A 45 -5.66 -2.27 -5.05
C LEU A 45 -5.10 -0.86 -4.85
N ALA A 46 -4.46 -0.64 -3.70
CA ALA A 46 -3.77 0.60 -3.40
C ALA A 46 -2.25 0.42 -3.51
N ASP A 47 -1.60 1.12 -4.44
CA ASP A 47 -0.15 1.10 -4.58
C ASP A 47 0.51 2.21 -3.76
N THR A 48 1.17 1.85 -2.66
CA THR A 48 1.91 2.81 -1.83
C THR A 48 3.32 3.10 -2.34
N SER A 49 3.81 2.39 -3.37
CA SER A 49 5.18 2.58 -3.86
C SER A 49 5.50 4.00 -4.38
N PRO A 50 4.56 4.75 -5.01
CA PRO A 50 4.84 6.11 -5.46
C PRO A 50 5.08 7.10 -4.32
N THR A 51 4.62 6.81 -3.09
CA THR A 51 4.83 7.69 -1.94
C THR A 51 6.23 7.54 -1.34
N VAL A 52 7.01 6.54 -1.76
CA VAL A 52 8.35 6.26 -1.22
C VAL A 52 9.42 7.11 -1.90
N ASN A 53 9.94 8.10 -1.18
CA ASN A 53 11.04 8.94 -1.66
C ASN A 53 12.43 8.33 -1.44
N ASN A 54 13.46 9.00 -1.97
CA ASN A 54 14.85 8.54 -1.90
C ASN A 54 15.39 8.43 -0.47
N LEU A 55 14.98 9.32 0.45
CA LEU A 55 15.40 9.22 1.86
C LEU A 55 14.85 7.94 2.49
N MET A 56 13.59 7.59 2.23
CA MET A 56 13.01 6.34 2.72
C MET A 56 13.71 5.11 2.15
N LYS A 57 14.08 5.14 0.86
CA LYS A 57 14.86 4.05 0.23
C LYS A 57 16.22 3.89 0.90
N ILE A 58 16.96 4.98 1.07
CA ILE A 58 18.29 4.98 1.69
C ILE A 58 18.18 4.54 3.16
N GLY A 59 17.32 5.17 3.95
CA GLY A 59 17.16 4.85 5.38
C GLY A 59 16.65 3.44 5.63
N GLY A 60 15.71 2.96 4.81
CA GLY A 60 15.23 1.58 4.85
C GLY A 60 16.32 0.57 4.49
N PHE A 61 17.11 0.84 3.46
CA PHE A 61 18.23 -0.02 3.06
C PHE A 61 19.34 -0.05 4.11
N THR A 62 19.80 1.10 4.60
CA THR A 62 20.90 1.17 5.58
C THR A 62 20.50 0.55 6.92
N SER A 63 19.27 0.77 7.39
CA SER A 63 18.80 0.17 8.65
C SER A 63 18.57 -1.35 8.55
N ARG A 64 18.04 -1.85 7.43
CA ARG A 64 17.67 -3.28 7.29
C ARG A 64 18.76 -4.16 6.69
N ARG A 65 19.54 -3.64 5.75
CA ARG A 65 20.55 -4.42 5.00
C ARG A 65 21.94 -4.28 5.57
N LEU A 66 22.30 -3.09 6.05
CA LEU A 66 23.61 -2.81 6.66
C LEU A 66 23.59 -2.89 8.20
N HIS A 67 22.40 -3.09 8.80
CA HIS A 67 22.18 -3.10 10.25
C HIS A 67 22.62 -1.80 10.95
N TRP A 68 22.76 -0.69 10.21
CA TRP A 68 23.09 0.64 10.76
C TRP A 68 21.86 1.33 11.28
N VAL A 69 21.24 0.72 12.29
CA VAL A 69 19.92 1.12 12.81
C VAL A 69 19.90 2.56 13.29
N GLY A 70 20.92 2.99 14.04
CA GLY A 70 21.01 4.36 14.58
C GLY A 70 21.15 5.45 13.52
N PHE A 71 21.63 5.10 12.32
CA PHE A 71 21.76 6.03 11.19
C PHE A 71 20.57 5.94 10.24
N GLY A 72 20.15 4.73 9.88
CA GLY A 72 19.11 4.51 8.90
C GLY A 72 17.70 4.85 9.38
N ARG A 73 17.38 4.62 10.67
CA ARG A 73 16.04 4.91 11.21
C ARG A 73 15.73 6.41 11.21
N PRO A 74 16.61 7.32 11.68
CA PRO A 74 16.36 8.75 11.55
C PRO A 74 16.10 9.20 10.11
N ILE A 75 16.88 8.68 9.15
CA ILE A 75 16.74 9.04 7.72
C ILE A 75 15.38 8.58 7.16
N VAL A 76 14.96 7.33 7.44
CA VAL A 76 13.66 6.84 6.96
C VAL A 76 12.53 7.66 7.59
N THR A 77 12.63 8.01 8.88
CA THR A 77 11.63 8.85 9.57
C THR A 77 11.51 10.23 8.92
N ILE A 78 12.62 10.92 8.64
CA ILE A 78 12.60 12.22 7.95
C ILE A 78 11.97 12.07 6.56
N GLY A 79 12.31 11.00 5.83
CA GLY A 79 11.71 10.69 4.54
C GLY A 79 10.19 10.48 4.64
N THR A 80 9.73 9.74 5.64
CA THR A 80 8.31 9.50 5.89
C THR A 80 7.56 10.80 6.21
N LEU A 81 8.12 11.65 7.08
CA LEU A 81 7.50 12.95 7.40
C LEU A 81 7.37 13.83 6.16
N LYS A 82 8.40 13.89 5.29
CA LYS A 82 8.36 14.69 4.06
C LYS A 82 7.32 14.24 3.04
N THR A 83 6.95 12.96 3.03
CA THR A 83 5.98 12.40 2.08
C THR A 83 4.62 12.13 2.72
N TYR A 84 4.42 12.59 3.96
CA TYR A 84 3.20 12.33 4.72
C TYR A 84 1.95 12.76 3.95
N GLU A 85 1.95 13.98 3.40
CA GLU A 85 0.83 14.49 2.59
C GLU A 85 0.55 13.62 1.35
N ASN A 86 1.58 13.04 0.72
CA ASN A 86 1.39 12.13 -0.42
C ASN A 86 0.72 10.82 0.02
N ILE A 87 1.06 10.32 1.21
CA ILE A 87 0.41 9.13 1.79
C ILE A 87 -1.05 9.45 2.11
N VAL A 88 -1.33 10.61 2.70
CA VAL A 88 -2.70 11.06 2.99
C VAL A 88 -3.50 11.20 1.69
N ALA A 89 -2.93 11.82 0.66
CA ALA A 89 -3.55 11.97 -0.65
C ALA A 89 -3.88 10.61 -1.30
N LEU A 90 -2.95 9.64 -1.24
CA LEU A 90 -3.18 8.28 -1.71
C LEU A 90 -4.38 7.63 -1.00
N VAL A 91 -4.42 7.69 0.33
CA VAL A 91 -5.52 7.11 1.12
C VAL A 91 -6.85 7.79 0.80
N ARG A 92 -6.87 9.12 0.67
CA ARG A 92 -8.08 9.87 0.28
C ARG A 92 -8.57 9.44 -1.09
N GLY A 93 -7.69 9.34 -2.09
CA GLY A 93 -8.06 8.88 -3.43
C GLY A 93 -8.68 7.49 -3.43
N VAL A 94 -8.05 6.53 -2.74
CA VAL A 94 -8.59 5.16 -2.61
C VAL A 94 -9.98 5.16 -1.95
N LYS A 95 -10.19 5.98 -0.91
CA LYS A 95 -11.48 6.09 -0.23
C LYS A 95 -12.55 6.76 -1.10
N GLU A 96 -12.16 7.71 -1.94
CA GLU A 96 -13.07 8.33 -2.91
C GLU A 96 -13.52 7.34 -3.98
N ASP A 97 -12.60 6.50 -4.48
CA ASP A 97 -12.92 5.42 -5.43
C ASP A 97 -13.88 4.40 -4.82
N ILE A 98 -13.60 3.95 -3.59
CA ILE A 98 -14.50 3.08 -2.81
C ILE A 98 -15.89 3.71 -2.67
N ARG A 99 -15.94 4.97 -2.24
CA ARG A 99 -17.21 5.68 -2.02
C ARG A 99 -18.00 5.84 -3.32
N ARG A 100 -17.33 5.99 -4.46
CA ARG A 100 -17.98 6.06 -5.77
C ARG A 100 -18.60 4.71 -6.13
N CYS A 101 -17.86 3.61 -5.97
CA CYS A 101 -18.40 2.27 -6.20
C CYS A 101 -19.66 2.01 -5.36
N LEU A 102 -19.60 2.27 -4.05
CA LEU A 102 -20.73 2.02 -3.12
C LEU A 102 -21.97 2.89 -3.36
N ARG A 103 -21.89 3.97 -4.15
CA ARG A 103 -23.04 4.82 -4.51
C ARG A 103 -23.74 4.40 -5.79
N THR A 104 -23.16 3.43 -6.50
CA THR A 104 -23.67 2.97 -7.79
C THR A 104 -24.57 1.73 -7.63
N ASP A 105 -24.74 1.27 -6.38
CA ASP A 105 -25.65 0.22 -5.92
C ASP A 105 -26.87 0.83 -5.23
#